data_AF-A0A8X6WT89-F1
#
_entry.id   AF-A0A8X6WT89-F1
#
_cell.length_a   1.000
_cell.length_b   1.000
_cell.length_c   1.000
_cell.angle_alpha   90.00
_cell.angle_beta   90.00
_cell.angle_gamma   90.00
#
_symmetry.space_group_name_H-M   'P 1'
#
loop_
_entity.id
_entity.type
_entity.pdbx_description
1 polymer ?
#
loop_
_entity_poly.entity_id
_entity_poly.type
_entity_poly.pdbx_seq_one_letter_code
_entity_poly.pdbx_strand_id
1 'polypeptide(L)'
;MDIFQKANPYTFNTHLQEHCSASGDFESLQCIRDLCYCSDSVTGQVQGQIVKMAYINKLSCYNKIHETGIMKECEKELQRVRSLHFRFLLKGLEVFGLETFQCDLDGTFSPRQCDLENCVCTDKNGIGIKSYFIGIEDFEKLKTEMTCDCARDVRGDSQFPTLKCKGYGNYFPIQCFLKDQCFCVDMDGDVISKMMNKTEKLERFCENILRNLDDPSEITSISEDY
;
A
#
# COMPACT_ATOMS: atom_id res chain seq x y z
N MET A 1 -31.57 -4.97 25.89
CA MET A 1 -30.98 -5.88 24.89
C MET A 1 -30.56 -5.01 23.72
N ASP A 2 -29.35 -4.45 23.77
CA ASP A 2 -28.75 -3.70 22.66
C ASP A 2 -27.24 -3.57 22.95
N ILE A 3 -26.52 -4.68 22.81
CA ILE A 3 -25.05 -4.73 22.97
C ILE A 3 -24.36 -5.03 21.62
N PHE A 4 -25.10 -5.27 20.53
CA PHE A 4 -24.54 -5.66 19.24
C PHE A 4 -24.68 -4.61 18.12
N GLN A 5 -24.60 -3.31 18.45
CA GLN A 5 -24.56 -2.23 17.43
C GLN A 5 -23.42 -1.22 17.65
N LYS A 6 -22.26 -1.68 18.10
CA LYS A 6 -21.01 -1.04 17.69
C LYS A 6 -20.36 -1.98 16.69
N ALA A 7 -20.18 -1.51 15.45
CA ALA A 7 -19.41 -2.24 14.45
C ALA A 7 -18.07 -2.59 15.08
N ASN A 8 -17.82 -3.88 15.26
CA ASN A 8 -16.62 -4.37 15.90
C ASN A 8 -15.45 -4.08 14.96
N PRO A 9 -14.48 -3.21 15.30
CA PRO A 9 -13.39 -2.85 14.39
C PRO A 9 -12.54 -4.05 13.95
N TYR A 10 -12.68 -5.20 14.64
CA TYR A 10 -12.02 -6.46 14.31
C TYR A 10 -12.68 -7.28 13.17
N THR A 11 -13.67 -6.77 12.43
CA THR A 11 -14.26 -7.52 11.30
C THR A 11 -13.64 -7.21 9.94
N PHE A 12 -12.94 -6.09 9.81
CA PHE A 12 -12.24 -5.71 8.57
C PHE A 12 -11.05 -6.66 8.33
N ASN A 13 -10.96 -7.28 7.14
CA ASN A 13 -9.94 -8.29 6.76
C ASN A 13 -9.96 -9.62 7.57
N THR A 14 -11.10 -10.02 8.15
CA THR A 14 -11.26 -11.39 8.73
C THR A 14 -11.58 -12.47 7.70
N HIS A 15 -11.83 -12.03 6.48
CA HIS A 15 -12.31 -12.84 5.38
C HIS A 15 -11.50 -12.48 4.14
N LEU A 16 -11.51 -13.38 3.17
CA LEU A 16 -10.90 -13.15 1.88
C LEU A 16 -11.40 -11.82 1.29
N GLN A 17 -10.47 -10.94 0.95
CA GLN A 17 -10.72 -9.67 0.28
C GLN A 17 -10.50 -9.80 -1.22
N GLU A 18 -10.87 -8.75 -1.94
CA GLU A 18 -10.48 -8.61 -3.34
C GLU A 18 -8.97 -8.40 -3.45
N HIS A 19 -8.35 -9.02 -4.45
CA HIS A 19 -6.91 -8.98 -4.66
C HIS A 19 -6.56 -8.17 -5.90
N CYS A 20 -5.48 -7.40 -5.78
CA CYS A 20 -4.92 -6.63 -6.87
C CYS A 20 -3.58 -7.23 -7.31
N SER A 21 -3.31 -7.10 -8.60
CA SER A 21 -2.04 -7.43 -9.21
C SER A 21 -0.93 -6.45 -8.78
N ALA A 22 0.29 -6.67 -9.26
CA ALA A 22 1.40 -5.76 -8.99
C ALA A 22 1.20 -4.36 -9.61
N SER A 23 0.44 -4.24 -10.70
CA SER A 23 0.11 -2.96 -11.35
C SER A 23 -1.09 -2.25 -10.71
N GLY A 24 -1.75 -2.86 -9.72
CA GLY A 24 -2.95 -2.33 -9.10
C GLY A 24 -4.26 -2.73 -9.80
N ASP A 25 -4.19 -3.42 -10.95
CA ASP A 25 -5.38 -3.98 -11.62
C ASP A 25 -5.98 -5.12 -10.79
N PHE A 26 -7.29 -5.34 -10.89
CA PHE A 26 -7.96 -6.47 -10.25
C PHE A 26 -7.40 -7.80 -10.78
N GLU A 27 -7.10 -8.73 -9.87
CA GLU A 27 -6.78 -10.10 -10.27
C GLU A 27 -8.00 -10.77 -10.91
N SER A 28 -7.79 -11.61 -11.93
CA SER A 28 -8.91 -12.20 -12.69
C SER A 28 -9.83 -13.10 -11.88
N LEU A 29 -9.35 -13.65 -10.76
CA LEU A 29 -10.11 -14.47 -9.83
C LEU A 29 -10.26 -13.68 -8.54
N GLN A 30 -11.50 -13.40 -8.14
CA GLN A 30 -11.82 -12.67 -6.93
C GLN A 30 -12.64 -13.55 -6.01
N CYS A 31 -12.40 -13.41 -4.71
CA CYS A 31 -13.19 -14.09 -3.71
C CYS A 31 -13.45 -13.18 -2.52
N ILE A 32 -14.71 -13.03 -2.15
CA ILE A 32 -15.12 -12.26 -0.98
C ILE A 32 -15.82 -13.21 -0.02
N ARG A 33 -15.24 -13.40 1.16
CA ARG A 33 -15.69 -14.38 2.16
C ARG A 33 -15.67 -15.82 1.61
N ASP A 34 -16.83 -16.35 1.23
CA ASP A 34 -17.01 -17.73 0.71
C ASP A 34 -17.55 -17.74 -0.72
N LEU A 35 -17.62 -16.57 -1.38
CA LEU A 35 -18.09 -16.44 -2.75
C LEU A 35 -16.91 -16.05 -3.65
N CYS A 36 -16.79 -16.73 -4.78
CA CYS A 36 -15.74 -16.50 -5.76
C CYS A 36 -16.33 -16.26 -7.15
N TYR A 37 -15.68 -15.42 -7.93
CA TYR A 37 -16.07 -15.05 -9.29
C TYR A 37 -14.85 -14.67 -10.13
N CYS A 38 -15.04 -14.62 -11.45
CA CYS A 38 -14.06 -13.98 -12.32
C CYS A 38 -14.37 -12.49 -12.42
N SER A 39 -13.36 -11.63 -12.39
CA SER A 39 -13.54 -10.19 -12.56
C SER A 39 -12.82 -9.67 -13.81
N ASP A 40 -13.40 -8.63 -14.39
CA ASP A 40 -12.71 -7.76 -15.32
C ASP A 40 -11.53 -7.08 -14.63
N SER A 41 -10.34 -7.09 -15.24
CA SER A 41 -9.12 -6.64 -14.58
C SER A 41 -9.06 -5.13 -14.33
N VAL A 42 -9.76 -4.33 -15.16
CA VAL A 42 -9.74 -2.86 -15.05
C VAL A 42 -10.89 -2.36 -14.19
N THR A 43 -12.10 -2.89 -14.41
CA THR A 43 -13.32 -2.39 -13.78
C THR A 43 -13.71 -3.14 -12.51
N GLY A 44 -13.14 -4.32 -12.27
CA GLY A 44 -13.55 -5.22 -11.19
C GLY A 44 -14.92 -5.87 -11.40
N GLN A 45 -15.59 -5.62 -12.53
CA GLN A 45 -16.93 -6.13 -12.79
C GLN A 45 -16.95 -7.65 -12.86
N VAL A 46 -17.98 -8.25 -12.27
CA VAL A 46 -18.19 -9.70 -12.29
C VAL A 46 -18.38 -10.20 -13.72
N GLN A 47 -17.58 -11.18 -14.11
CA GLN A 47 -17.65 -11.90 -15.37
C GLN A 47 -18.08 -13.35 -15.13
N GLY A 48 -19.19 -13.73 -15.76
CA GLY A 48 -19.72 -15.10 -15.68
C GLY A 48 -20.47 -15.37 -14.38
N GLN A 49 -20.20 -16.52 -13.75
CA GLN A 49 -20.95 -17.00 -12.59
C GLN A 49 -20.24 -16.71 -11.26
N ILE A 50 -21.03 -16.55 -10.21
CA ILE A 50 -20.55 -16.50 -8.82
C ILE A 50 -20.76 -17.89 -8.22
N VAL A 51 -19.72 -18.46 -7.63
CA VAL A 51 -19.75 -19.80 -7.02
C VAL A 51 -19.34 -19.72 -5.55
N LYS A 52 -19.72 -20.72 -4.76
CA LYS A 52 -19.11 -20.91 -3.43
C LYS A 52 -17.67 -21.37 -3.59
N MET A 53 -16.81 -21.09 -2.62
CA MET A 53 -15.39 -21.45 -2.67
C MET A 53 -15.17 -22.97 -2.87
N ALA A 54 -16.06 -23.82 -2.35
CA ALA A 54 -16.05 -25.28 -2.59
C ALA A 54 -16.21 -25.69 -4.07
N TYR A 55 -16.70 -24.79 -4.93
CA TYR A 55 -16.91 -25.00 -6.37
C TYR A 55 -16.06 -24.04 -7.21
N ILE A 56 -15.00 -23.45 -6.63
CA ILE A 56 -14.15 -22.47 -7.32
C ILE A 56 -13.54 -23.00 -8.61
N ASN A 57 -13.25 -24.30 -8.67
CA ASN A 57 -12.76 -24.99 -9.86
C ASN A 57 -13.74 -25.02 -11.05
N LYS A 58 -14.95 -24.51 -10.88
CA LYS A 58 -15.95 -24.33 -11.96
C LYS A 58 -15.83 -22.96 -12.65
N LEU A 59 -15.03 -22.03 -12.12
CA LEU A 59 -14.79 -20.75 -12.75
C LEU A 59 -13.76 -20.88 -13.87
N SER A 60 -13.97 -20.18 -14.99
CA SER A 60 -13.07 -20.20 -16.15
C SER A 60 -11.71 -19.56 -15.88
N CYS A 61 -11.66 -18.59 -14.97
CA CYS A 61 -10.42 -17.92 -14.52
C CYS A 61 -9.63 -18.74 -13.49
N TYR A 62 -10.19 -19.83 -12.93
CA TYR A 62 -9.50 -20.64 -11.96
C TYR A 62 -8.45 -21.56 -12.62
N ASN A 63 -7.20 -21.45 -12.18
CA ASN A 63 -6.05 -22.19 -12.69
C ASN A 63 -5.17 -22.80 -11.56
N LYS A 64 -4.11 -23.53 -11.93
CA LYS A 64 -3.20 -24.24 -10.99
C LYS A 64 -2.41 -23.34 -10.05
N ILE A 65 -2.25 -22.05 -10.36
CA ILE A 65 -1.54 -21.09 -9.48
C ILE A 65 -2.32 -20.91 -8.16
N HIS A 66 -3.63 -21.13 -8.19
CA HIS A 66 -4.49 -21.02 -7.01
C HIS A 66 -4.56 -22.31 -6.16
N GLU A 67 -3.85 -23.38 -6.55
CA GLU A 67 -3.77 -24.62 -5.75
C GLU A 67 -2.94 -24.41 -4.48
N THR A 68 -2.02 -23.44 -4.46
CA THR A 68 -1.20 -23.09 -3.29
C THR A 68 -1.95 -22.26 -2.23
N GLY A 69 -3.22 -21.95 -2.48
CA GLY A 69 -4.08 -21.15 -1.61
C GLY A 69 -4.41 -19.78 -2.22
N ILE A 70 -5.65 -19.35 -1.98
CA ILE A 70 -6.18 -18.10 -2.53
C ILE A 70 -5.79 -16.92 -1.65
N MET A 71 -5.72 -17.11 -0.32
CA MET A 71 -5.32 -16.07 0.63
C MET A 71 -3.88 -15.60 0.39
N LYS A 72 -3.67 -14.29 0.43
CA LYS A 72 -2.37 -13.65 0.51
C LYS A 72 -1.75 -13.82 1.90
N GLU A 73 -0.46 -13.52 2.03
CA GLU A 73 0.30 -13.86 3.23
C GLU A 73 -0.18 -13.10 4.48
N CYS A 74 -0.54 -11.81 4.35
CA CYS A 74 -1.04 -11.04 5.48
C CYS A 74 -2.44 -11.51 5.92
N GLU A 75 -3.31 -11.91 4.98
CA GLU A 75 -4.61 -12.52 5.30
C GLU A 75 -4.46 -13.83 6.09
N LYS A 76 -3.50 -14.68 5.72
CA LYS A 76 -3.20 -15.91 6.47
C LYS A 76 -2.78 -15.59 7.91
N GLU A 77 -1.94 -14.58 8.09
CA GLU A 77 -1.51 -14.14 9.43
C GLU A 77 -2.66 -13.54 10.24
N LEU A 78 -3.51 -12.71 9.64
CA LEU A 78 -4.73 -12.20 10.30
C LEU A 78 -5.64 -13.34 10.73
N GLN A 79 -5.89 -14.32 9.85
CA GLN A 79 -6.73 -15.46 10.17
C GLN A 79 -6.14 -16.26 11.33
N ARG A 80 -4.83 -16.51 11.32
CA ARG A 80 -4.11 -17.24 12.37
C ARG A 80 -4.22 -16.52 13.71
N VAL A 81 -3.88 -15.23 13.75
CA VAL A 81 -3.88 -14.42 14.97
C VAL A 81 -5.27 -14.26 15.55
N ARG A 82 -6.27 -13.95 14.72
CA ARG A 82 -7.65 -13.76 15.18
C ARG A 82 -8.29 -15.06 15.63
N SER A 83 -7.97 -16.18 14.98
CA SER A 83 -8.36 -17.52 15.46
C SER A 83 -7.74 -17.85 16.81
N LEU A 84 -6.51 -17.41 17.06
CA LEU A 84 -5.87 -17.57 18.37
C LEU A 84 -6.55 -16.68 19.42
N HIS A 85 -6.77 -15.40 19.11
CA HIS A 85 -7.47 -14.45 19.98
C HIS A 85 -8.86 -14.97 20.38
N PHE A 86 -9.65 -15.45 19.42
CA PHE A 86 -10.97 -16.03 19.69
C PHE A 86 -10.91 -17.26 20.62
N ARG A 87 -9.91 -18.14 20.44
CA ARG A 87 -9.71 -19.31 21.32
C ARG A 87 -9.37 -18.91 22.76
N PHE A 88 -8.65 -17.81 22.97
CA PHE A 88 -8.40 -17.28 24.30
C PHE A 88 -9.67 -16.68 24.92
N LEU A 89 -10.41 -15.89 24.15
CA LEU A 89 -11.68 -15.30 24.59
C LEU A 89 -12.69 -16.35 25.05
N LEU A 90 -12.80 -17.48 24.34
CA LEU A 90 -13.68 -18.61 24.73
C LEU A 90 -13.30 -19.22 26.09
N LYS A 91 -12.06 -19.03 26.55
CA LYS A 91 -11.58 -19.47 27.87
C LYS A 91 -11.66 -18.37 28.92
N GLY A 92 -12.26 -17.22 28.61
CA GLY A 92 -12.33 -16.07 29.50
C GLY A 92 -11.02 -15.30 29.61
N LEU A 93 -10.11 -15.44 28.64
CA LEU A 93 -8.83 -14.72 28.60
C LEU A 93 -8.84 -13.69 27.47
N GLU A 94 -8.55 -12.44 27.82
CA GLU A 94 -8.33 -11.36 26.86
C GLU A 94 -6.81 -11.20 26.63
N VAL A 95 -6.39 -11.21 25.37
CA VAL A 95 -4.97 -11.18 24.98
C VAL A 95 -4.71 -10.02 24.03
N PHE A 96 -3.77 -9.17 24.38
CA PHE A 96 -3.38 -8.00 23.60
C PHE A 96 -2.04 -8.23 22.90
N GLY A 97 -1.78 -7.50 21.82
CA GLY A 97 -0.48 -7.52 21.14
C GLY A 97 -0.22 -8.78 20.31
N LEU A 98 -1.25 -9.53 19.91
CA LEU A 98 -1.09 -10.61 18.93
C LEU A 98 -1.13 -10.11 17.48
N GLU A 99 -1.91 -9.06 17.20
CA GLU A 99 -2.04 -8.42 15.89
C GLU A 99 -1.17 -7.16 15.89
N THR A 100 0.12 -7.32 15.55
CA THR A 100 1.13 -6.24 15.56
C THR A 100 1.55 -5.81 14.15
N PHE A 101 0.81 -6.24 13.13
CA PHE A 101 1.09 -5.98 11.72
C PHE A 101 -0.15 -5.42 11.05
N GLN A 102 0.07 -4.73 9.93
CA GLN A 102 -0.96 -4.04 9.17
C GLN A 102 -1.02 -4.65 7.77
N CYS A 103 -2.22 -5.03 7.34
CA CYS A 103 -2.44 -5.48 5.97
C CYS A 103 -2.94 -4.33 5.12
N ASP A 104 -2.60 -4.39 3.84
CA ASP A 104 -3.21 -3.58 2.79
C ASP A 104 -4.59 -4.14 2.42
N LEU A 105 -5.33 -3.39 1.60
CA LEU A 105 -6.67 -3.78 1.14
C LEU A 105 -6.65 -5.02 0.25
N ASP A 106 -5.56 -5.26 -0.48
CA ASP A 106 -5.37 -6.40 -1.38
C ASP A 106 -4.95 -7.70 -0.66
N GLY A 107 -4.92 -7.69 0.68
CA GLY A 107 -4.52 -8.82 1.50
C GLY A 107 -3.01 -9.01 1.65
N THR A 108 -2.18 -8.19 1.00
CA THR A 108 -0.73 -8.15 1.23
C THR A 108 -0.39 -7.35 2.48
N PHE A 109 0.89 -7.35 2.89
CA PHE A 109 1.33 -6.48 3.98
C PHE A 109 1.34 -5.02 3.51
N SER A 110 0.88 -4.12 4.39
CA SER A 110 0.93 -2.68 4.16
C SER A 110 2.38 -2.24 3.90
N PRO A 111 2.61 -1.25 3.00
CA PRO A 111 3.95 -0.73 2.75
C PRO A 111 4.72 -0.31 4.00
N ARG A 112 3.99 0.22 4.98
CA ARG A 112 4.51 0.77 6.22
C ARG A 112 4.02 -0.10 7.38
N GLN A 113 4.94 -0.63 8.15
CA GLN A 113 4.65 -1.33 9.40
C GLN A 113 5.16 -0.49 10.55
N CYS A 114 4.29 -0.13 11.49
CA CYS A 114 4.67 0.65 12.66
C CYS A 114 4.32 -0.06 13.95
N ASP A 115 5.21 0.06 14.92
CA ASP A 115 4.94 -0.23 16.33
C ASP A 115 4.65 1.08 17.08
N LEU A 116 4.89 1.11 18.40
CA LEU A 116 4.64 2.28 19.25
C LEU A 116 5.66 3.40 19.05
N GLU A 117 6.85 3.11 18.55
CA GLU A 117 7.99 4.04 18.57
C GLU A 117 8.75 4.10 17.23
N ASN A 118 8.51 3.16 16.31
CA ASN A 118 9.23 3.07 15.04
C ASN A 118 8.31 2.65 13.89
N CYS A 119 8.72 2.98 12.67
CA CYS A 119 8.09 2.50 11.45
C CYS A 119 9.15 1.98 10.47
N VAL A 120 8.84 0.92 9.74
CA VAL A 120 9.71 0.34 8.70
C VAL A 120 8.95 0.16 7.39
N CYS A 121 9.66 0.27 6.27
CA CYS A 121 9.08 -0.10 4.97
C CYS A 121 9.19 -1.61 4.75
N THR A 122 8.13 -2.24 4.28
CA THR A 122 8.08 -3.66 3.95
C THR A 122 7.61 -3.93 2.53
N ASP A 123 8.01 -5.06 1.97
CA ASP A 123 7.47 -5.57 0.71
C ASP A 123 6.06 -6.17 0.88
N LYS A 124 5.47 -6.68 -0.22
CA LYS A 124 4.14 -7.33 -0.21
C LYS A 124 4.05 -8.54 0.74
N ASN A 125 5.18 -9.13 1.13
CA ASN A 125 5.25 -10.29 2.03
C ASN A 125 5.59 -9.90 3.47
N GLY A 126 5.69 -8.60 3.78
CA GLY A 126 6.00 -8.11 5.13
C GLY A 126 7.50 -8.14 5.45
N ILE A 127 8.37 -8.37 4.47
CA ILE A 127 9.82 -8.36 4.66
C ILE A 127 10.33 -6.93 4.59
N GLY A 128 11.12 -6.52 5.59
CA GLY A 128 11.72 -5.19 5.65
C GLY A 128 12.59 -4.85 4.43
N ILE A 129 12.40 -3.66 3.87
CA ILE A 129 13.13 -3.17 2.69
C ILE A 129 14.30 -2.29 3.15
N LYS A 130 15.53 -2.77 2.92
CA LYS A 130 16.79 -2.05 3.18
C LYS A 130 16.80 -1.44 4.60
N SER A 131 17.36 -0.23 4.74
CA SER A 131 17.38 0.55 5.98
C SER A 131 16.41 1.74 5.89
N TYR A 132 15.23 1.52 5.31
CA TYR A 132 14.17 2.54 5.29
C TYR A 132 13.33 2.43 6.56
N PHE A 133 13.58 3.32 7.51
CA PHE A 133 12.87 3.34 8.79
C PHE A 133 12.76 4.75 9.36
N ILE A 134 11.81 4.93 10.27
CA ILE A 134 11.74 6.07 11.18
C ILE A 134 12.11 5.55 12.56
N GLY A 135 13.13 6.19 13.17
CA GLY A 135 13.50 5.95 14.56
C GLY A 135 12.67 6.79 15.53
N ILE A 136 12.77 6.46 16.81
CA ILE A 136 12.07 7.09 17.94
C ILE A 136 12.08 8.63 17.89
N GLU A 137 13.23 9.25 17.57
CA GLU A 137 13.39 10.71 17.58
C GLU A 137 12.49 11.42 16.56
N ASP A 138 12.27 10.82 15.39
CA ASP A 138 11.50 11.39 14.29
C ASP A 138 10.07 10.81 14.19
N PHE A 139 9.72 9.85 15.04
CA PHE A 139 8.48 9.07 14.95
C PHE A 139 7.23 9.94 14.92
N GLU A 140 7.04 10.81 15.92
CA GLU A 140 5.84 11.65 16.01
C GLU A 140 5.67 12.59 14.81
N LYS A 141 6.80 12.99 14.20
CA LYS A 141 6.80 13.93 13.08
C LYS A 141 6.55 13.24 11.75
N LEU A 142 7.16 12.07 11.52
CA LEU A 142 7.19 11.43 10.21
C LEU A 142 6.23 10.23 10.07
N LYS A 143 5.66 9.70 11.17
CA LYS A 143 4.80 8.49 11.12
C LYS A 143 3.60 8.61 10.17
N THR A 144 3.05 9.82 10.02
CA THR A 144 1.93 10.10 9.11
C THR A 144 2.38 10.47 7.71
N GLU A 145 3.64 10.89 7.54
CA GLU A 145 4.21 11.25 6.23
C GLU A 145 4.75 10.03 5.49
N MET A 146 5.19 8.99 6.21
CA MET A 146 5.79 7.80 5.61
C MET A 146 4.78 6.98 4.81
N THR A 147 5.04 6.86 3.52
CA THR A 147 4.23 6.05 2.57
C THR A 147 4.98 4.83 2.08
N CYS A 148 6.33 4.89 2.05
CA CYS A 148 7.22 3.85 1.52
C CYS A 148 7.14 3.63 0.01
N ASP A 149 6.55 4.55 -0.75
CA ASP A 149 6.32 4.36 -2.19
C ASP A 149 7.65 4.18 -2.93
N CYS A 150 8.63 5.07 -2.71
CA CYS A 150 9.96 4.94 -3.31
C CYS A 150 10.71 3.69 -2.87
N ALA A 151 10.53 3.25 -1.62
CA ALA A 151 11.14 2.02 -1.12
C ALA A 151 10.57 0.78 -1.82
N ARG A 152 9.26 0.77 -2.10
CA ARG A 152 8.55 -0.32 -2.78
C ARG A 152 8.63 -0.27 -4.30
N ASP A 153 9.05 0.87 -4.83
CA ASP A 153 9.18 1.08 -6.26
C ASP A 153 10.36 0.29 -6.85
N VAL A 154 10.11 -1.00 -7.11
CA VAL A 154 11.03 -1.88 -7.83
C VAL A 154 10.87 -1.64 -9.33
N ARG A 155 11.23 -0.45 -9.83
CA ARG A 155 11.27 -0.21 -11.28
C ARG A 155 12.47 -0.93 -11.88
N GLY A 156 12.27 -2.21 -12.18
CA GLY A 156 13.25 -3.05 -12.88
C GLY A 156 13.45 -2.64 -14.35
N ASP A 157 12.56 -1.81 -14.91
CA ASP A 157 12.55 -1.53 -16.36
C ASP A 157 12.05 -0.10 -16.70
N SER A 158 12.52 0.93 -15.98
CA SER A 158 12.20 2.32 -16.30
C SER A 158 13.29 3.01 -17.12
N GLN A 159 12.84 3.87 -18.05
CA GLN A 159 13.68 4.69 -18.92
C GLN A 159 14.57 5.70 -18.16
N PHE A 160 14.30 5.92 -16.86
CA PHE A 160 15.06 6.79 -15.96
C PHE A 160 15.81 5.97 -14.90
N PRO A 161 16.99 6.43 -14.43
CA PRO A 161 17.70 5.76 -13.35
C PRO A 161 16.86 5.78 -12.07
N THR A 162 17.09 4.80 -11.19
CA THR A 162 16.37 4.65 -9.91
C THR A 162 16.24 6.00 -9.20
N LEU A 163 15.00 6.43 -8.95
CA LEU A 163 14.70 7.66 -8.25
C LEU A 163 15.30 7.63 -6.84
N LYS A 164 15.69 8.80 -6.34
CA LYS A 164 16.25 8.94 -5.00
C LYS A 164 15.14 8.93 -3.96
N CYS A 165 15.30 8.04 -2.99
CA CYS A 165 14.42 7.94 -1.83
C CYS A 165 15.02 8.66 -0.61
N LYS A 166 14.15 9.25 0.21
CA LYS A 166 14.47 9.68 1.58
C LYS A 166 14.79 8.47 2.46
N GLY A 167 15.45 8.71 3.59
CA GLY A 167 15.83 7.66 4.54
C GLY A 167 14.66 6.87 5.14
N TYR A 168 13.43 7.40 5.08
CA TYR A 168 12.21 6.72 5.52
C TYR A 168 11.35 6.19 4.36
N GLY A 169 11.89 6.11 3.14
CA GLY A 169 11.29 5.36 2.04
C GLY A 169 10.35 6.11 1.11
N ASN A 170 10.08 7.39 1.32
CA ASN A 170 9.36 8.25 0.36
C ASN A 170 10.32 8.80 -0.72
N TYR A 171 9.79 9.33 -1.82
CA TYR A 171 10.62 10.03 -2.80
C TYR A 171 11.16 11.35 -2.25
N PHE A 172 12.36 11.74 -2.72
CA PHE A 172 12.72 13.16 -2.69
C PHE A 172 11.88 13.90 -3.75
N PRO A 173 11.24 15.03 -3.42
CA PRO A 173 10.51 15.84 -4.41
C PRO A 173 11.37 16.27 -5.60
N ILE A 174 12.68 16.42 -5.40
CA ILE A 174 13.64 16.81 -6.43
C ILE A 174 14.46 15.59 -6.83
N GLN A 175 14.44 15.27 -8.12
CA GLN A 175 15.20 14.18 -8.71
C GLN A 175 16.23 14.76 -9.69
N CYS A 176 17.51 14.58 -9.41
CA CYS A 176 18.60 15.13 -10.23
C CYS A 176 19.48 14.03 -10.83
N PHE A 177 19.68 14.11 -12.14
CA PHE A 177 20.55 13.26 -12.95
C PHE A 177 21.63 14.12 -13.62
N LEU A 178 22.75 13.48 -14.00
CA LEU A 178 23.84 14.16 -14.73
C LEU A 178 24.30 15.49 -14.07
N LYS A 179 24.66 15.40 -12.78
CA LYS A 179 25.10 16.46 -11.85
C LYS A 179 24.11 17.61 -11.60
N ASP A 180 23.53 18.22 -12.64
CA ASP A 180 22.78 19.47 -12.50
C ASP A 180 21.43 19.50 -13.22
N GLN A 181 21.01 18.42 -13.89
CA GLN A 181 19.68 18.37 -14.50
C GLN A 181 18.69 17.70 -13.56
N CYS A 182 17.67 18.44 -13.14
CA CYS A 182 16.70 18.02 -12.15
C CYS A 182 15.27 18.13 -12.67
N PHE A 183 14.36 17.39 -12.05
CA PHE A 183 12.92 17.54 -12.21
C PHE A 183 12.23 17.27 -10.88
N CYS A 184 10.98 17.71 -10.77
CA CYS A 184 10.14 17.46 -9.62
C CYS A 184 9.34 16.17 -9.82
N VAL A 185 9.18 15.40 -8.75
CA VAL A 185 8.24 14.26 -8.68
C VAL A 185 7.23 14.45 -7.58
N ASP A 186 6.07 13.84 -7.73
CA ASP A 186 5.06 13.77 -6.68
C ASP A 186 5.33 12.66 -5.64
N MET A 187 4.34 12.40 -4.79
CA MET A 187 4.41 11.38 -3.75
C MET A 187 4.47 9.95 -4.30
N ASP A 188 3.92 9.72 -5.50
CA ASP A 188 3.93 8.42 -6.17
C ASP A 188 5.18 8.23 -7.07
N GLY A 189 5.92 9.32 -7.28
CA GLY A 189 7.15 9.34 -8.07
C GLY A 189 6.92 9.72 -9.54
N ASP A 190 5.73 10.26 -9.87
CA ASP A 190 5.42 10.74 -11.21
C ASP A 190 6.04 12.11 -11.47
N VAL A 191 6.48 12.33 -12.70
CA VAL A 191 7.18 13.55 -13.09
C VAL A 191 6.19 14.69 -13.30
N ILE A 192 6.27 15.71 -12.45
CA ILE A 192 5.33 16.86 -12.44
C ILE A 192 5.96 18.16 -12.95
N SER A 193 7.21 18.12 -13.41
CA SER A 193 7.86 19.28 -14.01
C SER A 193 8.68 18.91 -15.24
N LYS A 194 8.98 19.93 -16.07
CA LYS A 194 10.04 19.80 -17.08
C LYS A 194 11.41 19.67 -16.41
N MET A 195 12.38 19.18 -17.15
CA MET A 195 13.78 19.14 -16.72
C MET A 195 14.35 20.56 -16.63
N MET A 196 15.08 20.86 -15.56
CA MET A 196 15.63 22.17 -15.26
C MET A 196 17.01 22.07 -14.60
N ASN A 197 17.75 23.17 -14.57
CA ASN A 197 19.05 23.20 -13.89
C ASN A 197 18.89 23.27 -12.37
N LYS A 198 19.81 22.65 -11.65
CA LYS A 198 19.87 22.72 -10.20
C LYS A 198 20.13 24.16 -9.75
N THR A 199 19.22 24.69 -8.94
CA THR A 199 19.35 26.03 -8.32
C THR A 199 19.01 25.96 -6.84
N GLU A 200 19.41 26.97 -6.07
CA GLU A 200 19.06 27.06 -4.63
C GLU A 200 17.55 27.19 -4.38
N LYS A 201 16.78 27.64 -5.38
CA LYS A 201 15.32 27.82 -5.27
C LYS A 201 14.53 26.57 -5.68
N LEU A 202 15.19 25.54 -6.20
CA LEU A 202 14.54 24.38 -6.79
C LEU A 202 13.70 23.59 -5.79
N GLU A 203 14.15 23.51 -4.54
CA GLU A 203 13.44 22.78 -3.48
C GLU A 203 12.08 23.42 -3.18
N ARG A 204 12.09 24.72 -2.90
CA ARG A 204 10.86 25.50 -2.69
C ARG A 204 9.95 25.48 -3.91
N PHE A 205 10.52 25.46 -5.12
CA PHE A 205 9.73 25.35 -6.35
C PHE A 205 8.98 24.01 -6.43
N CYS A 206 9.66 22.87 -6.22
CA CYS A 206 8.99 21.57 -6.24
C CYS A 206 7.97 21.42 -5.10
N GLU A 207 8.27 21.93 -3.91
CA GLU A 207 7.32 21.95 -2.78
C GLU A 207 6.05 22.76 -3.08
N ASN A 208 6.19 23.90 -3.78
CA ASN A 208 5.04 24.70 -4.17
C ASN A 208 4.16 23.99 -5.21
N ILE A 209 4.76 23.29 -6.18
CA ILE A 209 3.98 22.49 -7.15
C ILE A 209 3.19 21.40 -6.40
N LEU A 210 3.84 20.67 -5.50
CA LEU A 210 3.22 19.61 -4.72
C LEU A 210 1.98 20.09 -3.95
N ARG A 211 2.10 21.21 -3.23
CA ARG A 211 0.97 21.79 -2.49
C ARG A 211 -0.22 22.13 -3.39
N ASN A 212 0.05 22.63 -4.59
CA ASN A 212 -1.00 22.98 -5.56
C ASN A 212 -1.66 21.76 -6.21
N LEU A 213 -1.02 20.58 -6.15
CA LEU A 213 -1.62 19.32 -6.61
C LEU A 213 -2.57 18.74 -5.56
N ASP A 214 -2.23 18.87 -4.27
CA ASP A 214 -3.03 18.37 -3.15
C ASP A 214 -4.27 19.24 -2.86
N ASP A 215 -4.24 20.53 -3.24
CA ASP A 215 -5.37 21.46 -3.10
C ASP A 215 -5.63 22.24 -4.41
N PRO A 216 -6.54 21.76 -5.28
CA PRO A 216 -6.92 22.44 -6.52
C PRO A 216 -7.52 23.84 -6.34
N SER A 217 -7.82 24.26 -5.10
CA SER A 217 -8.41 25.58 -4.82
C SER A 217 -7.39 26.73 -4.74
N GLU A 218 -6.09 26.44 -4.68
CA GLU A 218 -5.00 27.44 -4.62
C GLU A 218 -4.28 27.68 -5.97
N ILE A 219 -4.94 27.45 -7.12
CA ILE A 219 -4.38 27.79 -8.43
C ILE A 219 -4.31 29.32 -8.59
N THR A 220 -3.27 29.92 -8.02
CA THR A 220 -2.76 31.21 -8.45
C THR A 220 -1.72 30.95 -9.53
N SER A 221 -1.95 31.56 -10.69
CA SER A 221 -1.10 31.49 -11.88
C SER A 221 0.40 31.53 -11.52
N ILE A 222 1.10 30.42 -11.75
CA ILE A 222 2.56 30.42 -11.76
C ILE A 222 2.96 31.24 -12.99
N SER A 223 3.42 32.47 -12.75
CA SER A 223 4.04 33.30 -13.78
C SER A 223 5.34 32.63 -14.22
N GLU A 224 5.40 32.22 -15.48
CA GLU A 224 6.62 31.80 -16.15
C GLU A 224 7.51 33.01 -16.41
N ASP A 225 8.32 33.42 -15.43
CA ASP A 225 9.46 34.30 -15.67
C ASP A 225 10.75 33.50 -15.40
N TYR A 226 11.43 33.17 -16.50
CA TYR A 226 12.78 32.59 -16.57
C TYR A 226 13.85 33.59 -16.12
#